data_AF-A0A950E4J5-F1
#
_entry.id   AF-A0A950E4J5-F1
#
_cell.length_a   1.000
_cell.length_b   1.000
_cell.length_c   1.000
_cell.angle_alpha   90.00
_cell.angle_beta   90.00
_cell.angle_gamma   90.00
#
_symmetry.space_group_name_H-M   'P 1'
#
loop_
_entity.id
_entity.type
_entity.pdbx_description
1 polymer ?
#
loop_
_entity_poly.entity_id
_entity_poly.type
_entity_poly.pdbx_seq_one_letter_code
_entity_poly.pdbx_strand_id
1 'polypeptide(L)'
;NEACSQPNLSPTWVQQESAAGWVLLPIYVGLQAPKNGCGCAGIVPSQASAEGTAAADDAINQAEANGIGPGNPIYDDMEAYTRGSTNTPAVLAFLSAWTTELHAHGYTSGVYSSANSGISDFVAASGTSFVEPDQLWIAEWNDQQSTASSSVPSTEWANHQRIHQYQGGHNATYGGATINIDSDYVDAGAAAGNVLFPNGTFVQVSGSTDFYEIEGGAPVFVSDWSDVGGAQTYTVITQQQFDSLNPVPSDGTLVETNTGALYLIAGGAPMFVTSLAQFGNPPASLVDAWDIANAGNPLSHLNAVPSNGTFLTTTTGLTYRVVGGAPIAVTTWSVFGGAKPAVTIDPWDIANIWNSAAHLVYRPSVGSIVEGLPSKAYWEFGPKNRYLIAPNPDAVRVDDHGLVPYSAIPCRVPGLGRLTLAQVKAALLKADCHLGKVRDRPLTRSRHTLRVIKQSPKARTQRVAYYTVGVTLG
;
A
#
# COMPACT_ATOMS: atom_id res chain seq x y z
N ASN A 1 -10.00 2.40 28.29
CA ASN A 1 -9.56 1.29 29.18
C ASN A 1 -8.17 1.61 29.73
N GLU A 2 -7.96 2.81 30.27
CA GLU A 2 -6.64 3.25 30.72
C GLU A 2 -6.26 2.55 32.04
N ALA A 3 -5.12 1.85 32.03
CA ALA A 3 -4.64 1.10 33.20
C ALA A 3 -4.06 2.00 34.30
N CYS A 4 -3.58 3.19 33.95
CA CYS A 4 -2.97 4.15 34.88
C CYS A 4 -3.07 5.59 34.34
N SER A 5 -2.91 6.58 35.22
CA SER A 5 -2.76 7.97 34.78
C SER A 5 -1.45 8.18 34.01
N GLN A 6 -1.45 9.15 33.10
CA GLN A 6 -0.31 9.49 32.25
C GLN A 6 0.29 10.87 32.62
N PRO A 7 0.76 11.10 33.87
CA PRO A 7 1.17 12.44 34.31
C PRO A 7 2.38 13.01 33.58
N ASN A 8 3.13 12.17 32.84
CA ASN A 8 4.31 12.57 32.10
C ASN A 8 4.00 12.95 30.65
N LEU A 9 2.86 12.52 30.10
CA LEU A 9 2.44 12.90 28.75
C LEU A 9 1.79 14.29 28.82
N SER A 10 2.45 15.28 28.23
CA SER A 10 1.99 16.66 28.20
C SER A 10 2.45 17.35 26.91
N PRO A 11 1.81 18.46 26.49
CA PRO A 11 2.26 19.24 25.34
C PRO A 11 3.74 19.62 25.38
N THR A 12 4.23 20.01 26.56
CA THR A 12 5.63 20.41 26.73
C THR A 12 6.56 19.22 26.54
N TRP A 13 6.21 18.05 27.08
CA TRP A 13 7.02 16.84 26.91
C TRP A 13 7.03 16.40 25.43
N VAL A 14 5.85 16.36 24.80
CA VAL A 14 5.69 16.05 23.38
C VAL A 14 6.56 16.97 22.52
N GLN A 15 6.53 18.28 22.78
CA GLN A 15 7.38 19.26 22.09
C GLN A 15 8.86 19.02 22.34
N GLN A 16 9.27 18.73 23.58
CA GLN A 16 10.68 18.51 23.94
C GLN A 16 11.26 17.26 23.30
N GLU A 17 10.53 16.13 23.34
CA GLU A 17 10.99 14.89 22.72
C GLU A 17 11.03 15.00 21.19
N SER A 18 10.02 15.65 20.60
CA SER A 18 10.04 15.96 19.16
C SER A 18 11.28 16.81 18.82
N ALA A 19 11.55 17.89 19.57
CA ALA A 19 12.74 18.72 19.36
C ALA A 19 14.07 17.97 19.60
N ALA A 20 14.06 16.93 20.43
CA ALA A 20 15.19 16.04 20.64
C ALA A 20 15.38 15.01 19.50
N GLY A 21 14.49 14.99 18.52
CA GLY A 21 14.54 14.10 17.35
C GLY A 21 13.82 12.77 17.53
N TRP A 22 13.03 12.61 18.60
CA TRP A 22 12.15 11.46 18.74
C TRP A 22 10.90 11.65 17.88
N VAL A 23 10.41 10.53 17.35
CA VAL A 23 9.12 10.44 16.68
C VAL A 23 8.17 9.67 17.58
N LEU A 24 6.93 10.13 17.66
CA LEU A 24 5.92 9.62 18.60
C LEU A 24 4.92 8.74 17.88
N LEU A 25 4.45 7.69 18.55
CA LEU A 25 3.37 6.83 18.07
C LEU A 25 2.18 6.98 19.04
N PRO A 26 1.23 7.89 18.78
CA PRO A 26 0.10 8.11 19.67
C PRO A 26 -0.83 6.90 19.59
N ILE A 27 -0.90 6.14 20.68
CA ILE A 27 -1.74 4.94 20.79
C ILE A 27 -2.87 5.18 21.79
N TYR A 28 -4.09 4.84 21.39
CA TYR A 28 -5.33 5.05 22.12
C TYR A 28 -5.90 3.72 22.62
N VAL A 29 -5.96 3.54 23.94
CA VAL A 29 -6.48 2.31 24.56
C VAL A 29 -7.99 2.44 24.81
N GLY A 30 -8.76 2.16 23.76
CA GLY A 30 -10.22 2.23 23.70
C GLY A 30 -10.94 0.97 24.16
N LEU A 31 -12.18 0.82 23.69
CA LEU A 31 -13.00 -0.39 23.86
C LEU A 31 -12.35 -1.58 23.13
N GLN A 32 -12.44 -2.76 23.72
CA GLN A 32 -11.83 -3.98 23.16
C GLN A 32 -12.86 -4.87 22.48
N ALA A 33 -12.43 -5.94 21.81
CA ALA A 33 -13.37 -6.91 21.23
C ALA A 33 -14.43 -7.39 22.27
N PRO A 34 -15.68 -7.67 21.84
CA PRO A 34 -16.77 -8.04 22.75
C PRO A 34 -16.41 -9.19 23.71
N LYS A 35 -15.64 -10.17 23.21
CA LYS A 35 -14.99 -11.21 24.01
C LYS A 35 -13.48 -11.02 23.90
N ASN A 36 -12.91 -10.31 24.87
CA ASN A 36 -11.48 -10.03 24.99
C ASN A 36 -10.85 -10.81 26.17
N GLY A 37 -9.54 -11.03 26.10
CA GLY A 37 -8.79 -11.76 27.12
C GLY A 37 -8.33 -10.89 28.30
N CYS A 38 -8.30 -9.56 28.14
CA CYS A 38 -7.81 -8.63 29.17
C CYS A 38 -8.85 -8.30 30.25
N GLY A 39 -10.13 -8.66 30.04
CA GLY A 39 -11.22 -8.26 30.94
C GLY A 39 -11.59 -6.78 30.82
N CYS A 40 -11.15 -6.13 29.75
CA CYS A 40 -11.43 -4.73 29.45
C CYS A 40 -12.90 -4.53 29.04
N ALA A 41 -13.37 -3.28 29.12
CA ALA A 41 -14.67 -2.92 28.56
C ALA A 41 -14.70 -3.25 27.06
N GLY A 42 -15.66 -4.07 26.66
CA GLY A 42 -15.78 -4.56 25.30
C GLY A 42 -16.81 -3.78 24.48
N ILE A 43 -16.58 -3.72 23.17
CA ILE A 43 -17.51 -3.21 22.15
C ILE A 43 -18.85 -3.91 22.30
N VAL A 44 -19.93 -3.14 22.32
CA VAL A 44 -21.29 -3.67 22.25
C VAL A 44 -21.62 -3.90 20.77
N PRO A 45 -21.83 -5.15 20.30
CA PRO A 45 -21.94 -5.43 18.88
C PRO A 45 -22.99 -4.61 18.12
N SER A 46 -24.10 -4.25 18.77
CA SER A 46 -25.16 -3.42 18.18
C SER A 46 -24.85 -1.92 18.12
N GLN A 47 -23.80 -1.46 18.81
CA GLN A 47 -23.38 -0.06 18.89
C GLN A 47 -21.99 0.16 18.28
N ALA A 48 -21.35 -0.88 17.74
CA ALA A 48 -19.94 -0.87 17.36
C ALA A 48 -19.52 0.35 16.53
N SER A 49 -20.29 0.74 15.50
CA SER A 49 -19.94 1.93 14.71
C SER A 49 -20.09 3.24 15.48
N ALA A 50 -21.12 3.38 16.33
CA ALA A 50 -21.28 4.58 17.16
C ALA A 50 -20.17 4.68 18.23
N GLU A 51 -19.79 3.54 18.81
CA GLU A 51 -18.67 3.43 19.73
C GLU A 51 -17.33 3.74 19.05
N GLY A 52 -17.14 3.35 17.79
CA GLY A 52 -15.93 3.65 17.01
C GLY A 52 -15.77 5.13 16.70
N THR A 53 -16.85 5.81 16.29
CA THR A 53 -16.87 7.28 16.13
C THR A 53 -16.54 7.98 17.44
N ALA A 54 -17.22 7.60 18.53
CA ALA A 54 -16.97 8.23 19.84
C ALA A 54 -15.55 8.00 20.36
N ALA A 55 -14.96 6.83 20.08
CA ALA A 55 -13.57 6.55 20.41
C ALA A 55 -12.60 7.46 19.63
N ALA A 56 -12.84 7.67 18.33
CA ALA A 56 -12.02 8.57 17.51
C ALA A 56 -12.11 10.03 17.98
N ASP A 57 -13.32 10.51 18.28
CA ASP A 57 -13.52 11.84 18.86
C ASP A 57 -12.73 12.03 20.16
N ASP A 58 -12.80 11.05 21.06
CA ASP A 58 -12.06 11.09 22.33
C ASP A 58 -10.54 11.08 22.09
N ALA A 59 -10.05 10.21 21.20
CA ALA A 59 -8.64 10.14 20.86
C ALA A 59 -8.11 11.44 20.22
N ILE A 60 -8.89 12.09 19.34
CA ILE A 60 -8.57 13.40 18.78
C ILE A 60 -8.47 14.44 19.88
N ASN A 61 -9.47 14.51 20.78
CA ASN A 61 -9.45 15.48 21.88
C ASN A 61 -8.20 15.30 22.77
N GLN A 62 -7.80 14.06 23.04
CA GLN A 62 -6.59 13.76 23.80
C GLN A 62 -5.30 14.10 23.03
N ALA A 63 -5.26 13.83 21.72
CA ALA A 63 -4.12 14.20 20.86
C ALA A 63 -3.93 15.72 20.81
N GLU A 64 -5.00 16.47 20.55
CA GLU A 64 -4.99 17.94 20.51
C GLU A 64 -4.61 18.55 21.86
N ALA A 65 -5.11 17.98 22.96
CA ALA A 65 -4.73 18.39 24.31
C ALA A 65 -3.23 18.18 24.61
N ASN A 66 -2.55 17.33 23.84
CA ASN A 66 -1.11 17.08 23.88
C ASN A 66 -0.34 17.77 22.74
N GLY A 67 -1.00 18.62 21.93
CA GLY A 67 -0.38 19.34 20.83
C GLY A 67 -0.20 18.54 19.54
N ILE A 68 -0.81 17.36 19.42
CA ILE A 68 -0.76 16.53 18.22
C ILE A 68 -2.02 16.83 17.39
N GLY A 69 -1.86 17.70 16.39
CA GLY A 69 -2.95 18.17 15.53
C GLY A 69 -3.16 17.34 14.24
N PRO A 70 -4.11 17.74 13.38
CA PRO A 70 -4.38 17.09 12.09
C PRO A 70 -3.13 16.93 11.21
N GLY A 71 -3.12 15.90 10.37
CA GLY A 71 -1.97 15.47 9.58
C GLY A 71 -1.09 14.42 10.28
N ASN A 72 -1.31 14.17 11.59
CA ASN A 72 -0.61 13.13 12.34
C ASN A 72 -1.43 11.84 12.44
N PRO A 73 -0.79 10.69 12.67
CA PRO A 73 -1.48 9.43 12.92
C PRO A 73 -1.96 9.30 14.37
N ILE A 74 -3.08 8.60 14.55
CA ILE A 74 -3.56 8.08 15.84
C ILE A 74 -3.87 6.60 15.67
N TYR A 75 -3.33 5.77 16.56
CA TYR A 75 -3.48 4.32 16.51
C TYR A 75 -4.50 3.83 17.55
N ASP A 76 -5.57 3.17 17.11
CA ASP A 76 -6.43 2.41 18.05
C ASP A 76 -5.69 1.14 18.50
N ASP A 77 -5.67 0.89 19.81
CA ASP A 77 -5.16 -0.35 20.39
C ASP A 77 -6.27 -1.40 20.46
N MET A 78 -6.33 -2.28 19.45
CA MET A 78 -7.25 -3.41 19.41
C MET A 78 -6.52 -4.71 19.74
N GLU A 79 -6.60 -5.10 21.01
CA GLU A 79 -5.91 -6.26 21.55
C GLU A 79 -6.31 -7.58 20.89
N ALA A 80 -5.48 -8.61 21.11
CA ALA A 80 -5.72 -9.93 20.57
C ALA A 80 -7.10 -10.48 20.98
N TYR A 81 -7.86 -10.95 19.99
CA TYR A 81 -9.18 -11.52 20.20
C TYR A 81 -9.37 -12.80 19.39
N THR A 82 -10.25 -13.69 19.87
CA THR A 82 -10.64 -14.86 19.08
C THR A 82 -11.49 -14.41 17.91
N ARG A 83 -10.99 -14.60 16.68
CA ARG A 83 -11.71 -14.32 15.43
C ARG A 83 -12.96 -15.17 15.31
N GLY A 84 -14.01 -14.65 14.68
CA GLY A 84 -15.27 -15.37 14.47
C GLY A 84 -16.51 -14.50 14.67
N SER A 85 -17.66 -15.16 14.81
CA SER A 85 -18.98 -14.56 14.55
C SER A 85 -19.35 -13.34 15.37
N THR A 86 -18.92 -13.23 16.64
CA THR A 86 -19.22 -12.07 17.48
C THR A 86 -18.13 -11.00 17.39
N ASN A 87 -16.87 -11.39 17.51
CA ASN A 87 -15.76 -10.43 17.59
C ASN A 87 -15.45 -9.78 16.25
N THR A 88 -15.28 -10.57 15.19
CA THR A 88 -14.83 -10.05 13.88
C THR A 88 -15.79 -8.99 13.32
N PRO A 89 -17.12 -9.20 13.25
CA PRO A 89 -18.01 -8.16 12.72
C PRO A 89 -18.07 -6.91 13.60
N ALA A 90 -18.03 -7.06 14.92
CA ALA A 90 -18.08 -5.93 15.84
C ALA A 90 -16.81 -5.07 15.74
N VAL A 91 -15.63 -5.71 15.74
CA VAL A 91 -14.33 -5.02 15.61
C VAL A 91 -14.21 -4.33 14.25
N LEU A 92 -14.56 -5.00 13.15
CA LEU A 92 -14.49 -4.37 11.81
C LEU A 92 -15.45 -3.18 11.69
N ALA A 93 -16.65 -3.26 12.27
CA ALA A 93 -17.62 -2.16 12.26
C ALA A 93 -17.19 -0.96 13.13
N PHE A 94 -16.56 -1.24 14.27
CA PHE A 94 -15.97 -0.23 15.15
C PHE A 94 -14.80 0.47 14.46
N LEU A 95 -13.83 -0.29 13.94
CA LEU A 95 -12.62 0.27 13.32
C LEU A 95 -12.88 0.96 11.97
N SER A 96 -13.93 0.56 11.24
CA SER A 96 -14.36 1.31 10.05
C SER A 96 -14.86 2.71 10.44
N ALA A 97 -15.61 2.81 11.53
CA ALA A 97 -16.13 4.10 12.01
C ALA A 97 -15.01 4.97 12.61
N TRP A 98 -14.10 4.38 13.38
CA TRP A 98 -12.87 5.01 13.84
C TRP A 98 -12.09 5.66 12.69
N THR A 99 -11.81 4.88 11.64
CA THR A 99 -11.07 5.36 10.47
C THR A 99 -11.81 6.50 9.77
N THR A 100 -13.11 6.33 9.56
CA THR A 100 -13.95 7.34 8.89
C THR A 100 -13.95 8.66 9.64
N GLU A 101 -14.02 8.62 10.97
CA GLU A 101 -14.05 9.82 11.81
C GLU A 101 -12.69 10.52 11.85
N LEU A 102 -11.59 9.79 12.01
CA LEU A 102 -10.24 10.37 11.94
C LEU A 102 -10.01 11.09 10.60
N HIS A 103 -10.43 10.47 9.48
CA HIS A 103 -10.36 11.10 8.16
C HIS A 103 -11.21 12.37 8.08
N ALA A 104 -12.41 12.38 8.65
CA ALA A 104 -13.28 13.56 8.67
C ALA A 104 -12.65 14.74 9.43
N HIS A 105 -11.76 14.45 10.38
CA HIS A 105 -11.00 15.42 11.16
C HIS A 105 -9.56 15.65 10.67
N GLY A 106 -9.17 15.05 9.55
CA GLY A 106 -7.86 15.26 8.92
C GLY A 106 -6.69 14.54 9.60
N TYR A 107 -6.95 13.49 10.38
CA TYR A 107 -5.91 12.62 10.96
C TYR A 107 -5.69 11.38 10.09
N THR A 108 -4.48 10.81 10.19
CA THR A 108 -4.18 9.49 9.63
C THR A 108 -4.68 8.42 10.60
N SER A 109 -5.41 7.43 10.11
CA SER A 109 -5.92 6.33 10.93
C SER A 109 -4.93 5.18 10.99
N GLY A 110 -4.47 4.87 12.20
CA GLY A 110 -3.68 3.69 12.52
C GLY A 110 -4.48 2.68 13.35
N VAL A 111 -4.11 1.40 13.24
CA VAL A 111 -4.61 0.37 14.16
C VAL A 111 -3.48 -0.57 14.58
N TYR A 112 -3.30 -0.72 15.88
CA TYR A 112 -2.51 -1.78 16.50
C TYR A 112 -3.38 -3.04 16.71
N SER A 113 -2.89 -4.20 16.28
CA SER A 113 -3.51 -5.48 16.64
C SER A 113 -2.57 -6.67 16.41
N SER A 114 -2.94 -7.84 16.96
CA SER A 114 -2.18 -9.07 16.74
C SER A 114 -2.28 -9.57 15.29
N ALA A 115 -1.13 -10.01 14.77
CA ALA A 115 -1.00 -10.60 13.43
C ALA A 115 -2.00 -11.74 13.17
N ASN A 116 -2.37 -12.51 14.20
CA ASN A 116 -3.26 -13.66 14.09
C ASN A 116 -4.75 -13.36 14.39
N SER A 117 -5.09 -12.12 14.78
CA SER A 117 -6.46 -11.66 15.07
C SER A 117 -6.89 -10.52 14.16
N GLY A 118 -6.74 -9.27 14.62
CA GLY A 118 -7.24 -8.07 13.96
C GLY A 118 -6.57 -7.86 12.62
N ILE A 119 -5.25 -7.94 12.55
CA ILE A 119 -4.50 -7.82 11.28
C ILE A 119 -4.98 -8.85 10.25
N SER A 120 -5.16 -10.10 10.67
CA SER A 120 -5.69 -11.15 9.79
C SER A 120 -7.15 -10.91 9.37
N ASP A 121 -7.98 -10.28 10.22
CA ASP A 121 -9.33 -9.86 9.85
C ASP A 121 -9.32 -8.67 8.89
N PHE A 122 -8.42 -7.69 9.07
CA PHE A 122 -8.27 -6.54 8.18
C PHE A 122 -7.83 -6.98 6.79
N VAL A 123 -6.86 -7.88 6.70
CA VAL A 123 -6.40 -8.42 5.40
C VAL A 123 -7.52 -9.19 4.71
N ALA A 124 -8.27 -10.01 5.46
CA ALA A 124 -9.41 -10.76 4.92
C ALA A 124 -10.57 -9.85 4.49
N ALA A 125 -10.80 -8.76 5.21
CA ALA A 125 -11.83 -7.76 4.93
C ALA A 125 -11.34 -6.65 3.98
N SER A 126 -10.05 -6.59 3.66
CA SER A 126 -9.53 -5.59 2.75
C SER A 126 -10.10 -5.82 1.35
N GLY A 127 -10.35 -4.74 0.62
CA GLY A 127 -11.21 -4.83 -0.56
C GLY A 127 -12.61 -5.35 -0.24
N THR A 128 -13.17 -5.10 0.95
CA THR A 128 -14.63 -5.21 1.23
C THR A 128 -15.23 -3.88 1.73
N SER A 129 -16.47 -3.85 2.24
CA SER A 129 -17.10 -2.62 2.77
C SER A 129 -16.42 -2.03 4.00
N PHE A 130 -15.51 -2.80 4.60
CA PHE A 130 -14.63 -2.36 5.66
C PHE A 130 -13.83 -1.13 5.20
N VAL A 131 -13.92 -0.03 5.96
CA VAL A 131 -13.05 1.14 5.76
C VAL A 131 -11.71 0.78 6.39
N GLU A 132 -10.70 0.66 5.56
CA GLU A 132 -9.37 0.21 5.94
C GLU A 132 -8.61 1.35 6.62
N PRO A 133 -7.94 1.12 7.77
CA PRO A 133 -7.05 2.12 8.34
C PRO A 133 -5.92 2.42 7.36
N ASP A 134 -5.30 3.60 7.44
CA ASP A 134 -4.19 3.98 6.56
C ASP A 134 -2.89 3.27 6.93
N GLN A 135 -2.74 2.91 8.21
CA GLN A 135 -1.52 2.31 8.77
C GLN A 135 -1.83 1.10 9.67
N LEU A 136 -1.00 0.07 9.58
CA LEU A 136 -1.07 -1.13 10.43
C LEU A 136 0.09 -1.16 11.40
N TRP A 137 -0.20 -1.35 12.69
CA TRP A 137 0.80 -1.69 13.70
C TRP A 137 0.61 -3.16 14.13
N ILE A 138 1.50 -4.00 13.60
CA ILE A 138 1.38 -5.45 13.64
C ILE A 138 2.06 -5.98 14.89
N ALA A 139 1.32 -6.59 15.82
CA ALA A 139 1.92 -7.32 16.93
C ALA A 139 2.25 -8.76 16.53
N GLU A 140 3.53 -9.04 16.34
CA GLU A 140 4.09 -10.36 15.98
C GLU A 140 5.50 -10.51 16.55
N TRP A 141 5.61 -11.08 17.75
CA TRP A 141 6.90 -11.22 18.44
C TRP A 141 7.79 -12.31 17.82
N ASN A 142 8.49 -11.97 16.75
CA ASN A 142 9.35 -12.87 15.97
C ASN A 142 10.84 -12.46 15.98
N ASP A 143 11.19 -11.43 16.78
CA ASP A 143 12.53 -10.86 16.90
C ASP A 143 13.13 -10.32 15.58
N GLN A 144 12.31 -10.11 14.53
CA GLN A 144 12.74 -9.58 13.24
C GLN A 144 12.46 -8.07 13.16
N GLN A 145 13.54 -7.29 13.11
CA GLN A 145 13.51 -5.84 12.87
C GLN A 145 13.19 -5.53 11.39
N SER A 146 11.93 -5.74 11.01
CA SER A 146 11.39 -5.40 9.69
C SER A 146 9.87 -5.25 9.79
N THR A 147 9.20 -4.68 8.80
CA THR A 147 7.72 -4.63 8.74
C THR A 147 7.07 -5.78 7.97
N ALA A 148 7.86 -6.78 7.57
CA ALA A 148 7.36 -7.95 6.87
C ALA A 148 6.61 -8.88 7.85
N SER A 149 5.38 -9.24 7.49
CA SER A 149 4.58 -10.22 8.24
C SER A 149 3.90 -11.17 7.28
N SER A 150 3.90 -12.47 7.61
CA SER A 150 3.22 -13.48 6.80
C SER A 150 1.69 -13.34 6.79
N SER A 151 1.15 -12.59 7.76
CA SER A 151 -0.28 -12.27 7.84
C SER A 151 -0.70 -11.18 6.86
N VAL A 152 0.24 -10.35 6.36
CA VAL A 152 -0.05 -9.21 5.49
C VAL A 152 0.66 -9.38 4.14
N PRO A 153 -0.08 -9.64 3.04
CA PRO A 153 0.41 -9.53 1.66
C PRO A 153 1.43 -8.42 1.46
N SER A 154 2.57 -8.65 0.82
CA SER A 154 3.59 -7.59 0.60
C SER A 154 3.07 -6.38 -0.19
N THR A 155 1.93 -6.53 -0.88
CA THR A 155 1.29 -5.50 -1.69
C THR A 155 0.18 -4.71 -1.00
N GLU A 156 -0.23 -5.05 0.22
CA GLU A 156 -1.30 -4.36 0.95
C GLU A 156 -0.69 -3.53 2.08
N TRP A 157 -1.04 -2.25 2.24
CA TRP A 157 -0.27 -1.33 3.12
C TRP A 157 1.24 -1.34 2.78
N ALA A 158 1.56 -1.37 1.49
CA ALA A 158 2.94 -1.52 1.00
C ALA A 158 3.67 -0.17 0.84
N ASN A 159 2.97 0.95 0.98
CA ASN A 159 3.50 2.28 0.72
C ASN A 159 3.91 2.98 2.02
N HIS A 160 4.78 2.34 2.82
CA HIS A 160 5.23 2.90 4.12
C HIS A 160 4.06 3.13 5.08
N GLN A 161 3.31 2.05 5.29
CA GLN A 161 2.05 2.05 6.04
C GLN A 161 2.05 0.97 7.13
N ARG A 162 3.24 0.51 7.54
CA ARG A 162 3.38 -0.57 8.52
C ARG A 162 4.30 -0.20 9.67
N ILE A 163 3.95 -0.68 10.84
CA ILE A 163 4.76 -0.77 12.05
C ILE A 163 4.68 -2.22 12.51
N HIS A 164 5.74 -2.72 13.13
CA HIS A 164 5.78 -4.08 13.60
C HIS A 164 6.39 -4.17 15.00
N GLN A 165 5.56 -4.54 15.97
CA GLN A 165 6.01 -4.89 17.32
C GLN A 165 6.63 -6.28 17.28
N TYR A 166 7.94 -6.32 17.05
CA TYR A 166 8.70 -7.54 16.86
C TYR A 166 9.15 -8.17 18.18
N GLN A 167 9.08 -7.43 19.28
CA GLN A 167 9.44 -7.90 20.62
C GLN A 167 8.52 -7.25 21.67
N GLY A 168 7.81 -8.07 22.44
CA GLY A 168 6.99 -7.60 23.57
C GLY A 168 7.83 -7.25 24.80
N GLY A 169 7.14 -7.05 25.92
CA GLY A 169 7.70 -6.46 27.14
C GLY A 169 9.02 -7.07 27.60
N HIS A 170 10.07 -6.26 27.57
CA HIS A 170 11.42 -6.62 28.02
C HIS A 170 12.10 -5.42 28.68
N ASN A 171 13.10 -5.69 29.53
CA ASN A 171 13.86 -4.60 30.15
C ASN A 171 14.94 -4.12 29.18
N ALA A 172 14.95 -2.81 28.92
CA ALA A 172 16.00 -2.14 28.17
C ALA A 172 16.67 -1.07 29.05
N THR A 173 17.98 -0.88 28.84
CA THR A 173 18.76 0.12 29.57
C THR A 173 19.31 1.19 28.63
N TYR A 174 18.89 2.44 28.82
CA TYR A 174 19.35 3.60 28.06
C TYR A 174 19.83 4.70 29.01
N GLY A 175 21.01 5.27 28.75
CA GLY A 175 21.57 6.35 29.59
C GLY A 175 21.73 5.99 31.07
N GLY A 176 21.79 4.69 31.42
CA GLY A 176 21.86 4.19 32.79
C GLY A 176 20.51 3.95 33.49
N ALA A 177 19.39 4.24 32.84
CA ALA A 177 18.05 3.93 33.34
C ALA A 177 17.53 2.64 32.72
N THR A 178 16.91 1.76 33.52
CA THR A 178 16.27 0.52 33.04
C THR A 178 14.76 0.64 33.17
N ILE A 179 14.05 0.37 32.08
CA ILE A 179 12.59 0.37 32.02
C ILE A 179 12.11 -0.82 31.18
N ASN A 180 10.91 -1.32 31.48
CA ASN A 180 10.26 -2.34 30.67
C ASN A 180 9.60 -1.65 29.47
N ILE A 181 9.96 -2.08 28.27
CA ILE A 181 9.46 -1.53 27.00
C ILE A 181 9.09 -2.67 26.06
N ASP A 182 8.25 -2.34 25.07
CA ASP A 182 8.15 -3.12 23.84
C ASP A 182 9.15 -2.58 22.81
N SER A 183 9.40 -3.33 21.74
CA SER A 183 10.21 -2.84 20.62
C SER A 183 9.55 -3.06 19.27
N ASP A 184 9.60 -1.98 18.51
CA ASP A 184 8.91 -1.82 17.24
C ASP A 184 9.89 -1.49 16.13
N TYR A 185 9.59 -1.98 14.93
CA TYR A 185 10.21 -1.52 13.69
C TYR A 185 9.20 -0.63 12.96
N VAL A 186 9.56 0.64 12.77
CA VAL A 186 8.66 1.68 12.25
C VAL A 186 9.03 1.99 10.81
N ASP A 187 8.07 1.84 9.90
CA ASP A 187 8.17 2.24 8.48
C ASP A 187 7.04 3.20 8.10
N ALA A 188 5.92 3.19 8.85
CA ALA A 188 4.84 4.14 8.68
C ALA A 188 5.19 5.52 9.24
N GLY A 189 4.68 6.58 8.59
CA GLY A 189 4.76 7.94 9.12
C GLY A 189 4.24 8.00 10.56
N ALA A 190 5.00 8.63 11.44
CA ALA A 190 4.74 8.69 12.87
C ALA A 190 4.53 10.15 13.33
N ALA A 191 3.82 10.34 14.43
CA ALA A 191 3.41 11.67 14.86
C ALA A 191 4.60 12.49 15.39
N ALA A 192 4.55 13.78 15.14
CA ALA A 192 5.42 14.74 15.81
C ALA A 192 4.54 15.87 16.36
N GLY A 193 4.79 16.27 17.61
CA GLY A 193 4.03 17.32 18.32
C GLY A 193 4.03 18.69 17.62
N ASN A 194 4.88 18.82 16.62
CA ASN A 194 4.73 19.61 15.41
C ASN A 194 5.40 18.76 14.32
N VAL A 195 4.89 18.71 13.08
CA VAL A 195 5.61 18.06 11.96
C VAL A 195 7.07 18.52 12.03
N LEU A 196 8.02 17.62 12.29
CA LEU A 196 9.41 18.00 12.61
C LEU A 196 10.01 18.90 11.51
N PHE A 197 9.57 18.68 10.27
CA PHE A 197 9.89 19.46 9.10
C PHE A 197 8.61 19.64 8.26
N PRO A 198 7.90 20.78 8.38
CA PRO A 198 6.76 21.09 7.53
C PRO A 198 7.15 21.13 6.04
N ASN A 199 6.17 21.02 5.13
CA ASN A 199 6.42 21.18 3.70
C ASN A 199 7.16 22.49 3.39
N GLY A 200 8.08 22.47 2.43
CA GLY A 200 8.97 23.56 2.09
C GLY A 200 10.14 23.77 3.05
N THR A 201 10.35 22.88 4.03
CA THR A 201 11.53 22.93 4.90
C THR A 201 12.74 22.37 4.17
N PHE A 202 13.82 23.13 4.08
CA PHE A 202 15.09 22.64 3.54
C PHE A 202 15.94 22.01 4.63
N VAL A 203 16.51 20.84 4.35
CA VAL A 203 17.36 20.09 5.26
C VAL A 203 18.67 19.67 4.59
N GLN A 204 19.69 19.45 5.42
CA GLN A 204 20.95 18.83 5.03
C GLN A 204 21.31 17.77 6.06
N VAL A 205 21.65 16.57 5.60
CA VAL A 205 22.15 15.53 6.49
C VAL A 205 23.56 15.89 6.94
N SER A 206 23.82 15.83 8.25
CA SER A 206 25.13 16.12 8.83
C SER A 206 26.23 15.27 8.19
N GLY A 207 27.22 15.94 7.60
CA GLY A 207 28.32 15.28 6.88
C GLY A 207 28.05 14.96 5.41
N SER A 208 26.84 15.22 4.91
CA SER A 208 26.50 15.19 3.48
C SER A 208 26.67 16.57 2.83
N THR A 209 26.85 16.57 1.52
CA THR A 209 26.80 17.78 0.68
C THR A 209 25.41 18.02 0.08
N ASP A 210 24.53 17.04 0.19
CA ASP A 210 23.23 17.02 -0.47
C ASP A 210 22.20 17.81 0.35
N PHE A 211 21.36 18.55 -0.35
CA PHE A 211 20.24 19.30 0.22
C PHE A 211 18.93 18.67 -0.23
N TYR A 212 17.93 18.77 0.64
CA TYR A 212 16.60 18.24 0.37
C TYR A 212 15.55 19.25 0.82
N GLU A 213 14.45 19.33 0.10
CA GLU A 213 13.22 19.99 0.50
C GLU A 213 12.23 18.93 1.01
N ILE A 214 11.60 19.18 2.16
CA ILE A 214 10.59 18.25 2.68
C ILE A 214 9.27 18.53 1.99
N GLU A 215 8.70 17.51 1.34
CA GLU A 215 7.39 17.56 0.71
C GLU A 215 6.60 16.29 1.03
N GLY A 216 5.39 16.45 1.56
CA GLY A 216 4.56 15.31 1.97
C GLY A 216 5.26 14.43 3.02
N GLY A 217 6.14 15.03 3.82
CA GLY A 217 6.99 14.35 4.80
C GLY A 217 8.23 13.65 4.25
N ALA A 218 8.51 13.74 2.94
CA ALA A 218 9.66 13.10 2.30
C ALA A 218 10.73 14.08 1.83
N PRO A 219 12.01 13.70 1.83
CA PRO A 219 13.09 14.57 1.37
C PRO A 219 13.25 14.51 -0.15
N VAL A 220 12.72 15.50 -0.87
CA VAL A 220 12.91 15.68 -2.31
C VAL A 220 14.24 16.40 -2.55
N PHE A 221 15.07 15.91 -3.47
CA PHE A 221 16.46 16.37 -3.60
C PHE A 221 16.56 17.77 -4.22
N VAL A 222 17.56 18.55 -3.81
CA VAL A 222 17.82 19.88 -4.38
C VAL A 222 19.16 19.82 -5.09
N SER A 223 19.10 19.64 -6.42
CA SER A 223 20.28 19.54 -7.27
C SER A 223 20.83 20.93 -7.64
N ASP A 224 19.94 21.91 -7.82
CA ASP A 224 20.29 23.32 -8.01
C ASP A 224 19.31 24.23 -7.25
N TRP A 225 19.86 25.12 -6.43
CA TRP A 225 19.09 26.12 -5.69
C TRP A 225 18.27 27.03 -6.60
N SER A 226 18.67 27.25 -7.86
CA SER A 226 17.86 28.05 -8.79
C SER A 226 16.49 27.44 -9.07
N ASP A 227 16.36 26.13 -8.92
CA ASP A 227 15.14 25.39 -9.28
C ASP A 227 14.11 25.39 -8.15
N VAL A 228 14.53 25.80 -6.94
CA VAL A 228 13.71 25.99 -5.74
C VAL A 228 13.68 27.47 -5.28
N GLY A 229 13.78 28.39 -6.24
CA GLY A 229 13.61 29.84 -5.98
C GLY A 229 14.85 30.57 -5.46
N GLY A 230 16.01 29.93 -5.47
CA GLY A 230 17.29 30.47 -5.04
C GLY A 230 17.81 29.85 -3.74
N ALA A 231 18.87 30.41 -3.18
CA ALA A 231 19.46 29.92 -1.94
C ALA A 231 18.48 30.09 -0.76
N GLN A 232 18.17 28.98 -0.08
CA GLN A 232 17.26 28.95 1.06
C GLN A 232 18.00 28.76 2.38
N THR A 233 17.33 29.08 3.48
CA THR A 233 17.77 28.65 4.82
C THR A 233 17.45 27.17 5.00
N TYR A 234 18.39 26.40 5.56
CA TYR A 234 18.22 24.98 5.80
C TYR A 234 18.57 24.59 7.23
N THR A 235 18.04 23.43 7.65
CA THR A 235 18.33 22.81 8.95
C THR A 235 19.29 21.64 8.77
N VAL A 236 20.34 21.56 9.57
CA VAL A 236 21.20 20.37 9.59
C VAL A 236 20.56 19.32 10.49
N ILE A 237 20.32 18.13 9.93
CA ILE A 237 19.68 17.00 10.61
C ILE A 237 20.61 15.80 10.70
N THR A 238 20.35 14.90 11.63
CA THR A 238 21.10 13.63 11.75
C THR A 238 20.65 12.62 10.69
N GLN A 239 21.49 11.61 10.42
CA GLN A 239 21.09 10.50 9.55
C GLN A 239 19.83 9.79 10.08
N GLN A 240 19.73 9.60 11.39
CA GLN A 240 18.56 8.97 12.01
C GLN A 240 17.28 9.78 11.79
N GLN A 241 17.34 11.11 11.85
CA GLN A 241 16.20 11.97 11.52
C GLN A 241 15.84 11.86 10.04
N PHE A 242 16.83 11.82 9.14
CA PHE A 242 16.59 11.63 7.71
C PHE A 242 15.94 10.28 7.41
N ASP A 243 16.43 9.21 8.03
CA ASP A 243 15.90 7.84 7.87
C ASP A 243 14.48 7.69 8.43
N SER A 244 14.04 8.63 9.29
CA SER A 244 12.68 8.66 9.84
C SER A 244 11.67 9.42 8.96
N LEU A 245 12.14 10.11 7.91
CA LEU A 245 11.27 10.80 6.96
C LEU A 245 10.55 9.79 6.07
N ASN A 246 9.44 10.22 5.47
CA ASN A 246 8.80 9.41 4.45
C ASN A 246 9.79 9.20 3.28
N PRO A 247 9.91 7.98 2.73
CA PRO A 247 10.85 7.73 1.64
C PRO A 247 10.34 8.25 0.29
N VAL A 248 9.03 8.50 0.17
CA VAL A 248 8.37 9.20 -0.93
C VAL A 248 7.30 10.15 -0.38
N PRO A 249 6.99 11.27 -1.04
CA PRO A 249 5.96 12.18 -0.56
C PRO A 249 4.61 11.47 -0.42
N SER A 250 3.83 11.88 0.57
CA SER A 250 2.50 11.35 0.81
C SER A 250 1.53 11.65 -0.33
N ASP A 251 0.52 10.79 -0.47
CA ASP A 251 -0.52 10.93 -1.48
C ASP A 251 -1.26 12.28 -1.35
N GLY A 252 -1.47 12.95 -2.49
CA GLY A 252 -2.10 14.27 -2.55
C GLY A 252 -1.14 15.44 -2.36
N THR A 253 0.16 15.20 -2.10
CA THR A 253 1.17 16.26 -2.13
C THR A 253 1.21 16.92 -3.51
N LEU A 254 1.17 18.24 -3.54
CA LEU A 254 1.14 19.03 -4.77
C LEU A 254 2.43 19.81 -4.93
N VAL A 255 3.06 19.62 -6.07
CA VAL A 255 4.34 20.23 -6.39
C VAL A 255 4.29 20.91 -7.76
N GLU A 256 5.05 21.98 -7.90
CA GLU A 256 5.28 22.75 -9.12
C GLU A 256 6.78 22.75 -9.39
N THR A 257 7.17 22.70 -10.65
CA THR A 257 8.58 22.87 -11.03
C THR A 257 8.87 24.32 -11.43
N ASN A 258 10.14 24.71 -11.48
CA ASN A 258 10.57 26.03 -11.99
C ASN A 258 10.08 26.35 -13.43
N THR A 259 9.63 25.35 -14.19
CA THR A 259 9.02 25.51 -15.52
C THR A 259 7.52 25.84 -15.50
N GLY A 260 6.89 25.79 -14.32
CA GLY A 260 5.45 25.91 -14.13
C GLY A 260 4.66 24.62 -14.37
N ALA A 261 5.34 23.49 -14.57
CA ALA A 261 4.67 22.19 -14.66
C ALA A 261 4.25 21.72 -13.27
N LEU A 262 3.00 21.27 -13.16
CA LEU A 262 2.33 20.90 -11.91
C LEU A 262 2.16 19.39 -11.82
N TYR A 263 2.35 18.84 -10.62
CA TYR A 263 2.20 17.42 -10.34
C TYR A 263 1.53 17.18 -9.00
N LEU A 264 0.75 16.10 -8.91
CA LEU A 264 0.18 15.56 -7.68
C LEU A 264 0.78 14.19 -7.39
N ILE A 265 1.19 13.92 -6.16
CA ILE A 265 1.79 12.65 -5.81
C ILE A 265 0.72 11.58 -5.56
N ALA A 266 0.85 10.43 -6.21
CA ALA A 266 0.00 9.26 -6.01
C ALA A 266 0.84 7.97 -5.97
N GLY A 267 0.74 7.20 -4.89
CA GLY A 267 1.60 6.04 -4.64
C GLY A 267 3.09 6.38 -4.73
N GLY A 268 3.46 7.60 -4.33
CA GLY A 268 4.83 8.15 -4.42
C GLY A 268 5.28 8.62 -5.81
N ALA A 269 4.44 8.53 -6.85
CA ALA A 269 4.80 8.98 -8.20
C ALA A 269 4.15 10.33 -8.57
N PRO A 270 4.82 11.20 -9.33
CA PRO A 270 4.29 12.50 -9.72
C PRO A 270 3.32 12.39 -10.91
N MET A 271 2.03 12.57 -10.66
CA MET A 271 0.97 12.56 -11.67
C MET A 271 0.76 13.96 -12.24
N PHE A 272 0.70 14.12 -13.56
CA PHE A 272 0.67 15.44 -14.18
C PHE A 272 -0.67 16.14 -13.99
N VAL A 273 -0.62 17.43 -13.66
CA VAL A 273 -1.80 18.27 -13.44
C VAL A 273 -1.86 19.36 -14.50
N THR A 274 -2.89 19.33 -15.35
CA THR A 274 -3.07 20.36 -16.39
C THR A 274 -3.53 21.71 -15.82
N SER A 275 -4.26 21.68 -14.70
CA SER A 275 -4.75 22.87 -14.00
C SER A 275 -5.14 22.54 -12.56
N LEU A 276 -4.75 23.37 -11.60
CA LEU A 276 -5.19 23.24 -10.20
C LEU A 276 -6.66 23.59 -10.00
N ALA A 277 -7.32 24.23 -10.96
CA ALA A 277 -8.73 24.62 -10.84
C ALA A 277 -9.67 23.42 -10.65
N GLN A 278 -9.35 22.28 -11.26
CA GLN A 278 -10.11 21.03 -11.08
C GLN A 278 -9.95 20.42 -9.67
N PHE A 279 -8.95 20.89 -8.91
CA PHE A 279 -8.67 20.48 -7.53
C PHE A 279 -9.05 21.57 -6.51
N GLY A 280 -9.68 22.67 -6.95
CA GLY A 280 -10.07 23.78 -6.07
C GLY A 280 -9.00 24.86 -5.86
N ASN A 281 -7.96 24.88 -6.70
CA ASN A 281 -6.79 25.77 -6.60
C ASN A 281 -6.01 25.70 -5.27
N PRO A 282 -5.66 24.50 -4.78
CA PRO A 282 -4.74 24.37 -3.66
C PRO A 282 -3.36 24.94 -4.00
N PRO A 283 -2.58 25.41 -3.02
CA PRO A 283 -1.20 25.80 -3.24
C PRO A 283 -0.35 24.57 -3.61
N ALA A 284 0.71 24.79 -4.40
CA ALA A 284 1.73 23.80 -4.71
C ALA A 284 3.10 24.33 -4.29
N SER A 285 3.96 23.45 -3.79
CA SER A 285 5.34 23.79 -3.43
C SER A 285 6.25 23.74 -4.65
N LEU A 286 7.20 24.67 -4.74
CA LEU A 286 8.17 24.70 -5.83
C LEU A 286 9.30 23.70 -5.56
N VAL A 287 9.42 22.65 -6.37
CA VAL A 287 10.46 21.63 -6.26
C VAL A 287 11.40 21.61 -7.47
N ASP A 288 12.56 20.98 -7.32
CA ASP A 288 13.53 20.81 -8.39
C ASP A 288 12.96 19.92 -9.51
N ALA A 289 13.03 20.43 -10.75
CA ALA A 289 12.52 19.72 -11.92
C ALA A 289 13.28 18.42 -12.21
N TRP A 290 14.52 18.30 -11.70
CA TRP A 290 15.33 17.10 -11.80
C TRP A 290 14.65 15.90 -11.15
N ASP A 291 14.00 16.06 -9.99
CA ASP A 291 13.37 14.93 -9.29
C ASP A 291 12.22 14.33 -10.08
N ILE A 292 11.40 15.19 -10.67
CA ILE A 292 10.29 14.76 -11.53
C ILE A 292 10.83 14.03 -12.77
N ALA A 293 11.83 14.61 -13.44
CA ALA A 293 12.43 14.03 -14.63
C ALA A 293 13.17 12.70 -14.36
N ASN A 294 13.62 12.49 -13.12
CA ASN A 294 14.37 11.32 -12.69
C ASN A 294 13.60 10.46 -11.68
N ALA A 295 12.26 10.56 -11.64
CA ALA A 295 11.45 9.74 -10.76
C ALA A 295 11.78 8.24 -10.92
N GLY A 296 11.97 7.55 -9.79
CA GLY A 296 12.53 6.20 -9.70
C GLY A 296 14.03 6.15 -9.43
N ASN A 297 14.74 7.29 -9.50
CA ASN A 297 16.08 7.41 -8.96
C ASN A 297 16.00 7.48 -7.42
N PRO A 298 16.81 6.71 -6.68
CA PRO A 298 16.79 6.77 -5.22
C PRO A 298 16.98 8.17 -4.63
N LEU A 299 17.73 9.05 -5.30
CA LEU A 299 17.92 10.43 -4.83
C LEU A 299 16.68 11.30 -5.00
N SER A 300 15.80 11.02 -5.97
CA SER A 300 14.63 11.87 -6.18
C SER A 300 13.55 11.66 -5.13
N HIS A 301 13.62 10.57 -4.35
CA HIS A 301 12.59 10.17 -3.40
C HIS A 301 11.19 10.17 -4.02
N LEU A 302 11.10 9.78 -5.30
CA LEU A 302 9.87 9.64 -6.06
C LEU A 302 9.86 8.29 -6.74
N ASN A 303 8.70 7.65 -6.79
CA ASN A 303 8.50 6.43 -7.56
C ASN A 303 8.35 6.77 -9.05
N ALA A 304 8.92 5.95 -9.93
CA ALA A 304 8.75 6.12 -11.38
C ALA A 304 7.30 5.98 -11.83
N VAL A 305 6.54 5.13 -11.14
CA VAL A 305 5.12 4.84 -11.32
C VAL A 305 4.48 4.64 -9.94
N PRO A 306 3.17 4.88 -9.76
CA PRO A 306 2.52 4.67 -8.47
C PRO A 306 2.75 3.24 -7.96
N SER A 307 2.91 3.11 -6.64
CA SER A 307 3.09 1.82 -5.99
C SER A 307 1.93 0.85 -6.25
N ASN A 308 2.24 -0.44 -6.19
CA ASN A 308 1.23 -1.47 -6.41
C ASN A 308 0.13 -1.36 -5.37
N GLY A 309 -1.12 -1.42 -5.82
CA GLY A 309 -2.28 -1.36 -4.96
C GLY A 309 -2.88 0.04 -4.79
N THR A 310 -2.18 1.12 -5.17
CA THR A 310 -2.72 2.49 -5.14
C THR A 310 -4.03 2.57 -5.92
N PHE A 311 -5.08 3.10 -5.31
CA PHE A 311 -6.31 3.45 -5.99
C PHE A 311 -6.22 4.88 -6.52
N LEU A 312 -6.58 5.05 -7.79
CA LEU A 312 -6.65 6.33 -8.46
C LEU A 312 -8.09 6.64 -8.83
N THR A 313 -8.53 7.88 -8.63
CA THR A 313 -9.83 8.38 -9.09
C THR A 313 -9.58 9.61 -9.95
N THR A 314 -10.07 9.65 -11.18
CA THR A 314 -9.98 10.88 -11.98
C THR A 314 -10.96 11.94 -11.46
N THR A 315 -10.74 13.22 -11.74
CA THR A 315 -11.72 14.28 -11.43
C THR A 315 -13.10 14.07 -12.08
N THR A 316 -13.19 13.19 -13.09
CA THR A 316 -14.45 12.76 -13.72
C THR A 316 -15.13 11.58 -13.03
N GLY A 317 -14.51 11.00 -11.99
CA GLY A 317 -15.05 9.90 -11.19
C GLY A 317 -14.70 8.49 -11.69
N LEU A 318 -13.89 8.35 -12.74
CA LEU A 318 -13.37 7.03 -13.16
C LEU A 318 -12.32 6.54 -12.19
N THR A 319 -12.43 5.28 -11.75
CA THR A 319 -11.57 4.67 -10.73
C THR A 319 -10.70 3.54 -11.29
N TYR A 320 -9.49 3.42 -10.76
CA TYR A 320 -8.48 2.45 -11.17
C TYR A 320 -7.70 1.94 -9.96
N ARG A 321 -7.13 0.73 -10.07
CA ARG A 321 -6.14 0.20 -9.14
C ARG A 321 -4.83 -0.06 -9.88
N VAL A 322 -3.72 0.42 -9.34
CA VAL A 322 -2.41 0.31 -9.98
C VAL A 322 -1.79 -1.06 -9.76
N VAL A 323 -1.34 -1.68 -10.85
CA VAL A 323 -0.62 -2.96 -10.86
C VAL A 323 0.55 -2.87 -11.83
N GLY A 324 1.77 -3.03 -11.32
CA GLY A 324 3.01 -2.94 -12.10
C GLY A 324 3.14 -1.61 -12.83
N GLY A 325 2.62 -0.53 -12.24
CA GLY A 325 2.51 0.81 -12.80
C GLY A 325 1.32 1.06 -13.74
N ALA A 326 0.47 0.06 -14.01
CA ALA A 326 -0.67 0.21 -14.91
C ALA A 326 -2.00 0.39 -14.18
N PRO A 327 -2.87 1.30 -14.63
CA PRO A 327 -4.19 1.48 -14.07
C PRO A 327 -5.14 0.37 -14.56
N ILE A 328 -5.60 -0.47 -13.65
CA ILE A 328 -6.63 -1.50 -13.90
C ILE A 328 -7.98 -0.92 -13.51
N ALA A 329 -8.90 -0.79 -14.48
CA ALA A 329 -10.19 -0.16 -14.26
C ALA A 329 -11.00 -0.85 -13.15
N VAL A 330 -11.59 -0.04 -12.27
CA VAL A 330 -12.52 -0.46 -11.23
C VAL A 330 -13.92 -0.02 -11.67
N THR A 331 -14.81 -0.98 -11.92
CA THR A 331 -16.16 -0.67 -12.42
C THR A 331 -17.13 -0.30 -11.30
N THR A 332 -16.90 -0.81 -10.10
CA THR A 332 -17.71 -0.52 -8.92
C THR A 332 -16.91 -0.79 -7.67
N TRP A 333 -17.07 0.07 -6.68
CA TRP A 333 -16.51 -0.13 -5.34
C TRP A 333 -17.06 -1.38 -4.64
N SER A 334 -18.23 -1.88 -5.04
CA SER A 334 -18.83 -3.08 -4.44
C SER A 334 -18.01 -4.37 -4.63
N VAL A 335 -17.17 -4.49 -5.68
CA VAL A 335 -16.26 -5.64 -5.78
C VAL A 335 -15.13 -5.58 -4.76
N PHE A 336 -14.81 -4.36 -4.32
CA PHE A 336 -13.95 -4.07 -3.19
C PHE A 336 -14.78 -3.83 -1.91
N GLY A 337 -16.03 -4.32 -1.90
CA GLY A 337 -17.10 -4.15 -0.91
C GLY A 337 -17.46 -2.73 -0.47
N GLY A 338 -16.72 -1.69 -0.82
CA GLY A 338 -17.03 -0.32 -0.45
C GLY A 338 -16.03 0.64 -1.08
N ALA A 339 -16.31 1.93 -0.93
CA ALA A 339 -15.36 2.95 -1.34
C ALA A 339 -14.04 2.75 -0.61
N LYS A 340 -12.92 2.91 -1.33
CA LYS A 340 -11.58 2.87 -0.74
C LYS A 340 -10.93 4.25 -0.82
N PRO A 341 -10.00 4.56 0.10
CA PRO A 341 -9.12 5.71 -0.08
C PRO A 341 -8.49 5.65 -1.46
N ALA A 342 -8.63 6.72 -2.22
CA ALA A 342 -8.16 6.81 -3.59
C ALA A 342 -7.65 8.22 -3.86
N VAL A 343 -6.51 8.32 -4.53
CA VAL A 343 -5.90 9.60 -4.87
C VAL A 343 -6.61 10.18 -6.08
N THR A 344 -7.04 11.44 -5.97
CA THR A 344 -7.70 12.11 -7.10
C THR A 344 -6.64 12.64 -8.08
N ILE A 345 -6.70 12.25 -9.34
CA ILE A 345 -5.75 12.63 -10.41
C ILE A 345 -6.43 13.31 -11.59
N ASP A 346 -5.64 13.92 -12.47
CA ASP A 346 -6.11 14.53 -13.70
C ASP A 346 -6.50 13.42 -14.72
N PRO A 347 -7.68 13.48 -15.36
CA PRO A 347 -8.03 12.57 -16.46
C PRO A 347 -7.01 12.53 -17.60
N TRP A 348 -6.20 13.59 -17.75
CA TRP A 348 -5.10 13.67 -18.71
C TRP A 348 -4.11 12.51 -18.58
N ASP A 349 -3.77 12.09 -17.35
CA ASP A 349 -2.80 11.01 -17.11
C ASP A 349 -3.27 9.69 -17.73
N ILE A 350 -4.56 9.38 -17.59
CA ILE A 350 -5.17 8.18 -18.16
C ILE A 350 -5.28 8.30 -19.69
N ALA A 351 -5.70 9.47 -20.20
CA ALA A 351 -5.85 9.71 -21.62
C ALA A 351 -4.49 9.72 -22.37
N ASN A 352 -3.42 10.10 -21.67
CA ASN A 352 -2.07 10.26 -22.22
C ASN A 352 -1.08 9.31 -21.55
N ILE A 353 -1.52 8.09 -21.20
CA ILE A 353 -0.71 7.05 -20.55
C ILE A 353 0.59 6.66 -21.28
N TRP A 354 0.77 7.10 -22.53
CA TRP A 354 1.99 6.90 -23.32
C TRP A 354 3.01 8.04 -23.15
N ASN A 355 2.59 9.14 -22.56
CA ASN A 355 3.44 10.27 -22.23
C ASN A 355 4.16 9.98 -20.91
N SER A 356 5.47 10.24 -20.87
CA SER A 356 6.28 10.01 -19.67
C SER A 356 5.79 10.82 -18.47
N ALA A 357 5.22 12.01 -18.69
CA ALA A 357 4.69 12.85 -17.61
C ALA A 357 3.45 12.26 -16.92
N ALA A 358 2.79 11.25 -17.50
CA ALA A 358 1.69 10.57 -16.83
C ALA A 358 2.16 9.60 -15.73
N HIS A 359 3.46 9.24 -15.71
CA HIS A 359 4.06 8.30 -14.76
C HIS A 359 3.24 7.00 -14.58
N LEU A 360 2.57 6.56 -15.65
CA LEU A 360 1.80 5.34 -15.73
C LEU A 360 2.30 4.51 -16.91
N VAL A 361 2.12 3.20 -16.82
CA VAL A 361 2.36 2.30 -17.95
C VAL A 361 1.05 1.74 -18.46
N TYR A 362 0.92 1.63 -19.77
CA TYR A 362 -0.30 1.11 -20.39
C TYR A 362 -0.67 -0.32 -19.96
N ARG A 363 0.31 -1.10 -19.50
CA ARG A 363 0.12 -2.50 -19.15
C ARG A 363 0.96 -2.88 -17.93
N PRO A 364 0.45 -3.73 -17.03
CA PRO A 364 1.24 -4.19 -15.90
C PRO A 364 2.57 -4.76 -16.34
N SER A 365 3.61 -4.41 -15.58
CA SER A 365 4.94 -4.96 -15.74
C SER A 365 4.94 -6.49 -15.74
N VAL A 366 5.88 -7.09 -16.47
CA VAL A 366 6.01 -8.56 -16.51
C VAL A 366 6.35 -9.07 -15.12
N GLY A 367 5.66 -10.12 -14.68
CA GLY A 367 5.77 -10.71 -13.35
C GLY A 367 4.80 -10.10 -12.32
N SER A 368 4.04 -9.05 -12.66
CA SER A 368 3.00 -8.55 -11.75
C SER A 368 1.93 -9.62 -11.50
N ILE A 369 1.54 -9.80 -10.25
CA ILE A 369 0.58 -10.82 -9.82
C ILE A 369 -0.69 -10.14 -9.31
N VAL A 370 -1.85 -10.66 -9.70
CA VAL A 370 -3.16 -10.14 -9.28
C VAL A 370 -4.12 -11.23 -8.84
N GLU A 371 -4.98 -10.90 -7.88
CA GLU A 371 -6.19 -11.66 -7.56
C GLU A 371 -7.39 -10.91 -8.18
N GLY A 372 -8.11 -11.56 -9.08
CA GLY A 372 -9.33 -11.01 -9.66
C GLY A 372 -10.52 -11.11 -8.70
N LEU A 373 -11.27 -10.04 -8.55
CA LEU A 373 -12.51 -9.97 -7.77
C LEU A 373 -13.70 -9.78 -8.71
N PRO A 374 -14.80 -10.54 -8.53
CA PRO A 374 -15.07 -11.49 -7.45
C PRO A 374 -14.60 -12.94 -7.72
N SER A 375 -13.96 -13.24 -8.86
CA SER A 375 -13.65 -14.61 -9.26
C SER A 375 -12.69 -15.36 -8.33
N LYS A 376 -11.87 -14.63 -7.56
CA LYS A 376 -10.78 -15.15 -6.73
C LYS A 376 -9.75 -15.94 -7.54
N ALA A 377 -9.65 -15.65 -8.83
CA ALA A 377 -8.66 -16.24 -9.72
C ALA A 377 -7.34 -15.44 -9.66
N TYR A 378 -6.22 -16.15 -9.57
CA TYR A 378 -4.90 -15.54 -9.48
C TYR A 378 -4.22 -15.55 -10.85
N TRP A 379 -3.64 -14.42 -11.24
CA TRP A 379 -2.99 -14.25 -12.53
C TRP A 379 -1.62 -13.61 -12.41
N GLU A 380 -0.67 -14.08 -13.22
CA GLU A 380 0.63 -13.44 -13.42
C GLU A 380 0.68 -12.82 -14.82
N PHE A 381 1.11 -11.57 -14.93
CA PHE A 381 1.26 -10.85 -16.20
C PHE A 381 2.57 -11.22 -16.90
N GLY A 382 2.46 -11.71 -18.14
CA GLY A 382 3.58 -11.91 -19.05
C GLY A 382 3.74 -10.80 -20.08
N PRO A 383 4.76 -10.90 -20.95
CA PRO A 383 5.03 -9.96 -22.03
C PRO A 383 3.84 -9.69 -22.96
N LYS A 384 2.91 -10.63 -23.16
CA LYS A 384 1.71 -10.45 -24.02
C LYS A 384 0.38 -10.85 -23.41
N ASN A 385 0.38 -11.80 -22.48
CA ASN A 385 -0.84 -12.32 -21.88
C ASN A 385 -0.76 -12.30 -20.35
N ARG A 386 -1.82 -12.75 -19.68
CA ARG A 386 -1.76 -13.18 -18.29
C ARG A 386 -1.94 -14.69 -18.18
N TYR A 387 -1.35 -15.31 -17.16
CA TYR A 387 -1.41 -16.75 -16.91
C TYR A 387 -2.09 -17.04 -15.59
N LEU A 388 -2.98 -18.03 -15.57
CA LEU A 388 -3.60 -18.47 -14.32
C LEU A 388 -2.53 -19.15 -13.47
N ILE A 389 -2.39 -18.71 -12.23
CA ILE A 389 -1.44 -19.28 -11.27
C ILE A 389 -2.16 -19.81 -10.02
N ALA A 390 -1.42 -20.46 -9.14
CA ALA A 390 -1.92 -20.82 -7.81
C ALA A 390 -2.08 -19.55 -6.94
N PRO A 391 -2.90 -19.60 -5.87
CA PRO A 391 -3.00 -18.51 -4.91
C PRO A 391 -1.61 -18.04 -4.46
N ASN A 392 -1.44 -16.72 -4.45
CA ASN A 392 -0.19 -16.06 -4.10
C ASN A 392 -0.50 -14.90 -3.14
N PRO A 393 0.12 -14.86 -1.95
CA PRO A 393 -0.11 -13.79 -0.98
C PRO A 393 0.32 -12.41 -1.50
N ASP A 394 1.21 -12.29 -2.48
CA ASP A 394 1.69 -11.02 -3.03
C ASP A 394 0.82 -10.49 -4.18
N ALA A 395 -0.38 -11.06 -4.37
CA ALA A 395 -1.27 -10.71 -5.45
C ALA A 395 -2.05 -9.41 -5.15
N VAL A 396 -1.94 -8.41 -6.03
CA VAL A 396 -2.77 -7.20 -5.92
C VAL A 396 -4.22 -7.54 -6.28
N ARG A 397 -5.16 -7.24 -5.40
CA ARG A 397 -6.59 -7.43 -5.67
C ARG A 397 -7.09 -6.42 -6.70
N VAL A 398 -7.73 -6.89 -7.78
CA VAL A 398 -8.28 -6.04 -8.85
C VAL A 398 -9.67 -6.48 -9.29
N ASP A 399 -10.42 -5.59 -9.94
CA ASP A 399 -11.70 -5.92 -10.57
C ASP A 399 -11.48 -6.82 -11.81
N ASP A 400 -12.16 -7.96 -11.86
CA ASP A 400 -12.13 -8.88 -13.00
C ASP A 400 -12.53 -8.21 -14.33
N HIS A 401 -13.42 -7.20 -14.30
CA HIS A 401 -13.79 -6.44 -15.48
C HIS A 401 -12.61 -5.63 -16.02
N GLY A 402 -11.83 -5.01 -15.11
CA GLY A 402 -10.59 -4.30 -15.47
C GLY A 402 -9.54 -5.23 -16.08
N LEU A 403 -9.64 -6.54 -15.84
CA LEU A 403 -8.78 -7.53 -16.46
C LEU A 403 -9.19 -7.87 -17.91
N VAL A 404 -10.43 -7.64 -18.35
CA VAL A 404 -10.91 -8.06 -19.70
C VAL A 404 -9.98 -7.64 -20.86
N PRO A 405 -9.42 -6.41 -20.92
CA PRO A 405 -8.53 -6.00 -22.01
C PRO A 405 -7.25 -6.85 -22.11
N TYR A 406 -6.78 -7.40 -20.98
CA TYR A 406 -5.56 -8.20 -20.90
C TYR A 406 -5.81 -9.69 -21.14
N SER A 407 -6.77 -10.00 -22.01
CA SER A 407 -7.37 -11.32 -22.16
C SER A 407 -6.34 -12.46 -22.08
N ALA A 408 -6.61 -13.43 -21.21
CA ALA A 408 -5.90 -14.69 -21.18
C ALA A 408 -6.24 -15.46 -22.46
N ILE A 409 -5.52 -15.21 -23.55
CA ILE A 409 -5.68 -16.04 -24.74
C ILE A 409 -5.24 -17.44 -24.32
N PRO A 410 -6.10 -18.49 -24.41
CA PRO A 410 -5.65 -19.84 -24.19
C PRO A 410 -4.47 -20.08 -25.12
N CYS A 411 -3.30 -20.41 -24.56
CA CYS A 411 -2.09 -20.59 -25.33
C CYS A 411 -2.34 -21.53 -26.52
N ARG A 412 -2.28 -20.98 -27.73
CA ARG A 412 -2.44 -21.73 -28.99
C ARG A 412 -1.11 -21.75 -29.71
N VAL A 413 -0.32 -22.80 -29.49
CA VAL A 413 0.93 -23.01 -30.24
C VAL A 413 0.66 -23.93 -31.44
N PRO A 414 0.77 -23.43 -32.69
CA PRO A 414 0.61 -24.27 -33.87
C PRO A 414 1.79 -25.25 -33.99
N GLY A 415 1.54 -26.43 -34.57
CA GLY A 415 2.63 -27.31 -35.03
C GLY A 415 3.43 -28.05 -33.94
N LEU A 416 2.87 -28.30 -32.75
CA LEU A 416 3.55 -29.08 -31.70
C LEU A 416 3.73 -30.58 -32.02
N GLY A 417 3.11 -31.09 -33.10
CA GLY A 417 3.22 -32.49 -33.49
C GLY A 417 4.63 -32.87 -33.93
N ARG A 418 5.12 -34.04 -33.48
CA ARG A 418 6.44 -34.62 -33.83
C ARG A 418 7.66 -33.85 -33.34
N LEU A 419 7.50 -32.92 -32.39
CA LEU A 419 8.60 -32.23 -31.73
C LEU A 419 9.13 -33.03 -30.52
N THR A 420 10.42 -32.89 -30.21
CA THR A 420 10.99 -33.38 -28.95
C THR A 420 10.53 -32.51 -27.77
N LEU A 421 10.64 -33.02 -26.54
CA LEU A 421 10.25 -32.26 -25.33
C LEU A 421 10.97 -30.90 -25.23
N ALA A 422 12.25 -30.84 -25.60
CA ALA A 422 13.01 -29.58 -25.61
C ALA A 422 12.46 -28.59 -26.65
N GLN A 423 12.10 -29.08 -27.84
CA GLN A 423 11.51 -28.26 -28.90
C GLN A 423 10.09 -27.78 -28.54
N VAL A 424 9.29 -28.62 -27.87
CA VAL A 424 7.98 -28.23 -27.34
C VAL A 424 8.13 -27.14 -26.28
N LYS A 425 9.06 -27.30 -25.32
CA LYS A 425 9.35 -26.27 -24.30
C LYS A 425 9.79 -24.94 -24.95
N ALA A 426 10.70 -24.99 -25.91
CA ALA A 426 11.15 -23.80 -26.64
C ALA A 426 10.01 -23.14 -27.43
N ALA A 427 9.13 -23.92 -28.05
CA ALA A 427 7.97 -23.40 -28.79
C ALA A 427 6.91 -22.78 -27.86
N LEU A 428 6.70 -23.35 -26.68
CA LEU A 428 5.82 -22.82 -25.64
C LEU A 428 6.38 -21.52 -25.03
N LEU A 429 7.68 -21.49 -24.70
CA LEU A 429 8.37 -20.27 -24.25
C LEU A 429 8.30 -19.16 -25.31
N LYS A 430 8.57 -19.49 -26.58
CA LYS A 430 8.49 -18.55 -27.70
C LYS A 430 7.07 -18.00 -27.91
N ALA A 431 6.05 -18.80 -27.60
CA ALA A 431 4.65 -18.40 -27.69
C ALA A 431 4.13 -17.75 -26.39
N ASP A 432 4.99 -17.54 -25.40
CA ASP A 432 4.67 -16.94 -24.11
C ASP A 432 3.60 -17.78 -23.39
N CYS A 433 3.90 -19.05 -23.11
CA CYS A 433 2.98 -20.01 -22.52
C CYS A 433 3.59 -20.73 -21.32
N HIS A 434 2.99 -20.56 -20.13
CA HIS A 434 3.41 -21.24 -18.90
C HIS A 434 2.68 -22.59 -18.71
N LEU A 435 3.41 -23.62 -18.25
CA LEU A 435 2.86 -24.93 -17.90
C LEU A 435 2.40 -24.92 -16.43
N GLY A 436 1.12 -25.17 -16.16
CA GLY A 436 0.61 -25.29 -14.78
C GLY A 436 1.14 -26.53 -14.04
N LYS A 437 1.11 -26.51 -12.69
CA LYS A 437 1.54 -27.64 -11.85
C LYS A 437 0.59 -28.84 -12.02
N VAL A 438 1.19 -30.01 -12.17
CA VAL A 438 0.52 -31.32 -12.27
C VAL A 438 0.30 -31.87 -10.85
N ARG A 439 -0.91 -32.34 -10.53
CA ARG A 439 -1.15 -33.14 -9.33
C ARG A 439 -0.86 -34.60 -9.67
N ASP A 440 0.20 -35.17 -9.08
CA ASP A 440 0.51 -36.58 -9.24
C ASP A 440 -0.57 -37.43 -8.55
N ARG A 441 -1.28 -38.26 -9.32
CA ARG A 441 -1.88 -39.49 -8.79
C ARG A 441 -0.93 -40.64 -9.10
N PRO A 442 -0.60 -41.52 -8.14
CA PRO A 442 0.39 -42.55 -8.35
C PRO A 442 -0.20 -43.69 -9.19
N LEU A 443 0.04 -43.70 -10.50
CA LEU A 443 -0.19 -44.89 -11.33
C LEU A 443 0.98 -45.14 -12.29
N THR A 444 1.74 -46.18 -11.91
CA THR A 444 2.52 -47.13 -12.75
C THR A 444 3.29 -46.62 -13.97
N ARG A 445 4.62 -46.78 -13.86
CA ARG A 445 5.64 -46.70 -14.92
C ARG A 445 5.17 -47.28 -16.26
N SER A 446 4.75 -46.42 -17.19
CA SER A 446 4.93 -46.66 -18.62
C SER A 446 5.21 -45.34 -19.35
N ARG A 447 5.97 -45.42 -20.44
CA ARG A 447 6.55 -44.27 -21.16
C ARG A 447 5.48 -43.23 -21.49
N HIS A 448 5.70 -41.99 -21.10
CA HIS A 448 4.73 -40.91 -21.23
C HIS A 448 4.59 -40.51 -22.71
N THR A 449 3.43 -40.78 -23.30
CA THR A 449 3.03 -40.22 -24.60
C THR A 449 1.88 -39.24 -24.40
N LEU A 450 2.11 -37.98 -24.80
CA LEU A 450 1.08 -36.95 -24.92
C LEU A 450 0.01 -37.39 -25.94
N ARG A 451 -1.27 -37.42 -25.54
CA ARG A 451 -2.39 -37.77 -26.43
C ARG A 451 -3.31 -36.56 -26.63
N VAL A 452 -3.52 -36.17 -27.89
CA VAL A 452 -4.40 -35.07 -28.31
C VAL A 452 -5.85 -35.58 -28.37
N ILE A 453 -6.80 -34.96 -27.64
CA ILE A 453 -8.13 -35.53 -27.38
C ILE A 453 -9.22 -35.09 -28.38
N LYS A 454 -9.04 -34.03 -29.17
CA LYS A 454 -10.03 -33.67 -30.22
C LYS A 454 -9.42 -32.91 -31.40
N GLN A 455 -9.86 -33.25 -32.61
CA GLN A 455 -9.60 -32.54 -33.86
C GLN A 455 -10.92 -32.38 -34.61
N SER A 456 -11.26 -31.18 -35.08
CA SER A 456 -12.30 -31.01 -36.11
C SER A 456 -12.21 -29.64 -36.80
N PRO A 457 -11.46 -29.53 -37.91
CA PRO A 457 -11.78 -28.60 -38.97
C PRO A 457 -12.72 -29.30 -39.97
N LYS A 458 -13.87 -28.68 -40.31
CA LYS A 458 -14.69 -29.13 -41.45
C LYS A 458 -13.84 -29.09 -42.73
N ALA A 459 -14.10 -30.01 -43.65
CA ALA A 459 -13.43 -30.05 -44.95
C ALA A 459 -13.55 -28.68 -45.65
N ARG A 460 -12.42 -28.15 -46.14
CA ARG A 460 -12.21 -26.83 -46.78
C ARG A 460 -12.01 -25.60 -45.87
N THR A 461 -11.50 -25.76 -44.64
CA THR A 461 -11.07 -24.59 -43.85
C THR A 461 -9.63 -24.19 -44.20
N GLN A 462 -9.41 -22.99 -44.75
CA GLN A 462 -8.08 -22.44 -45.12
C GLN A 462 -7.26 -21.84 -43.94
N ARG A 463 -7.66 -22.07 -42.68
CA ARG A 463 -6.93 -21.52 -41.51
C ARG A 463 -5.89 -22.53 -40.99
N VAL A 464 -4.74 -21.99 -40.55
CA VAL A 464 -3.65 -22.73 -39.88
C VAL A 464 -4.22 -23.61 -38.76
N ALA A 465 -3.77 -24.86 -38.65
CA ALA A 465 -4.21 -25.77 -37.60
C ALA A 465 -3.66 -25.32 -36.24
N TYR A 466 -4.53 -24.92 -35.32
CA TYR A 466 -4.18 -24.59 -33.94
C TYR A 466 -4.58 -25.73 -33.01
N TYR A 467 -3.76 -26.00 -31.99
CA TYR A 467 -4.08 -26.97 -30.94
C TYR A 467 -4.48 -26.23 -29.66
N THR A 468 -5.64 -26.57 -29.10
CA THR A 468 -5.93 -26.23 -27.70
C THR A 468 -5.27 -27.30 -26.84
N VAL A 469 -4.30 -26.92 -26.00
CA VAL A 469 -3.61 -27.87 -25.12
C VAL A 469 -4.34 -27.89 -23.78
N GLY A 470 -5.21 -28.88 -23.58
CA GLY A 470 -5.63 -29.31 -22.25
C GLY A 470 -4.65 -30.37 -21.79
N VAL A 471 -3.85 -30.09 -20.77
CA VAL A 471 -2.92 -31.08 -20.21
C VAL A 471 -3.62 -31.83 -19.10
N THR A 472 -3.87 -33.12 -19.32
CA THR A 472 -4.06 -34.09 -18.26
C THR A 472 -2.97 -35.13 -18.45
N LEU A 473 -2.05 -35.24 -17.48
CA LEU A 473 -1.16 -36.39 -17.42
C LEU A 473 -1.92 -37.49 -16.70
N GLY A 474 -2.01 -38.65 -17.35
CA GLY A 474 -2.63 -39.86 -16.79
C GLY A 474 -1.71 -40.58 -15.83
#